data_AF-A0A1I6KW86-F1
#
_entry.id   AF-A0A1I6KW86-F1
#
_cell.length_a   1.000
_cell.length_b   1.000
_cell.length_c   1.000
_cell.angle_alpha   90.00
_cell.angle_beta   90.00
_cell.angle_gamma   90.00
#
_symmetry.space_group_name_H-M   'P 1'
#
loop_
_entity.id
_entity.type
_entity.pdbx_description
1 polymer ?
#
loop_
_entity_poly.entity_id
_entity_poly.type
_entity_poly.pdbx_seq_one_letter_code
_entity_poly.pdbx_strand_id
1 'polypeptide(L)'
;MTLFNTLLLREWLQYKRAWLGLVLVPILVLLALVPFSQVDGIDVPSPEPVALIAGLLTVALVLTLAMAVSGYQLLGLARRDQQDRSIEFWSSLPGSHAASLGAPIVAHGVLMPAVAVLLGVAGGVVVGSAMAFKEFGLSALQQTQWAALFQATLWLSLRLVVGVVLASLWIAPIALALMAASAWLRRWGAPLLVIGVGAFLKIYKDEPIAQTLKQLLKTQMEGVASAWVQSGTRLIVESNGDGRLDMQDFFDMLFRFPDFARDGLPQVLHAALHPQFFGGLALAGVCFWLLVLQRKRSL
;
A
#
# COMPACT_ATOMS: atom_id res chain seq x y z
N MET A 1 0.14 19.25 -22.75
CA MET A 1 0.59 18.22 -21.79
C MET A 1 1.93 18.64 -21.21
N THR A 2 2.12 18.56 -19.89
CA THR A 2 3.41 18.84 -19.24
C THR A 2 4.35 17.64 -19.39
N LEU A 3 5.68 17.86 -19.35
CA LEU A 3 6.68 16.79 -19.38
C LEU A 3 6.41 15.70 -18.34
N PHE A 4 6.00 16.11 -17.14
CA PHE A 4 5.69 15.19 -16.05
C PHE A 4 4.58 14.20 -16.43
N ASN A 5 3.51 14.67 -17.08
CA ASN A 5 2.41 13.80 -17.54
C ASN A 5 2.89 12.81 -18.61
N THR A 6 3.77 13.26 -19.52
CA THR A 6 4.37 12.37 -20.53
C THR A 6 5.23 11.29 -19.88
N LEU A 7 5.98 11.63 -18.83
CA LEU A 7 6.78 10.66 -18.07
C LEU A 7 5.89 9.67 -17.29
N LEU A 8 4.78 10.12 -16.71
CA LEU A 8 3.81 9.20 -16.11
C LEU A 8 3.20 8.24 -17.15
N LEU A 9 2.86 8.75 -18.33
CA LEU A 9 2.37 7.92 -19.43
C LEU A 9 3.42 6.90 -19.88
N ARG A 10 4.71 7.28 -19.92
CA ARG A 10 5.81 6.35 -20.17
C ARG A 10 5.81 5.20 -19.16
N GLU A 11 5.72 5.51 -17.87
CA GLU A 11 5.71 4.47 -16.82
C GLU A 11 4.53 3.51 -17.02
N TRP A 12 3.34 4.04 -17.31
CA TRP A 12 2.18 3.20 -17.65
C TRP A 12 2.47 2.32 -18.87
N LEU A 13 2.94 2.88 -19.98
CA LEU A 13 3.19 2.10 -21.20
C LEU A 13 4.24 1.00 -20.99
N GLN A 14 5.25 1.27 -20.17
CA GLN A 14 6.32 0.34 -19.85
C GLN A 14 5.85 -0.80 -18.93
N TYR A 15 5.05 -0.49 -17.91
CA TYR A 15 4.69 -1.46 -16.86
C TYR A 15 3.26 -1.99 -16.92
N LYS A 16 2.39 -1.49 -17.82
CA LYS A 16 0.96 -1.84 -17.87
C LYS A 16 0.69 -3.33 -17.81
N ARG A 17 1.45 -4.16 -18.53
CA ARG A 17 1.23 -5.62 -18.55
C ARG A 17 1.57 -6.25 -17.20
N ALA A 18 2.68 -5.84 -16.59
CA ALA A 18 3.09 -6.32 -15.28
C ALA A 18 2.10 -5.86 -14.20
N TRP A 19 1.67 -4.59 -14.23
CA TRP A 19 0.68 -4.06 -13.28
C TRP A 19 -0.69 -4.72 -13.44
N LEU A 20 -1.18 -4.89 -14.68
CA LEU A 20 -2.43 -5.60 -14.94
C LEU A 20 -2.33 -7.06 -14.49
N GLY A 21 -1.22 -7.74 -14.78
CA GLY A 21 -0.99 -9.11 -14.32
C GLY A 21 -0.99 -9.21 -12.79
N LEU A 22 -0.25 -8.32 -12.12
CA LEU A 22 -0.14 -8.27 -10.66
C LEU A 22 -1.51 -8.12 -9.97
N VAL A 23 -2.41 -7.35 -10.56
CA VAL A 23 -3.73 -7.06 -9.99
C VAL A 23 -4.77 -8.10 -10.42
N LEU A 24 -4.86 -8.41 -11.71
CA LEU A 24 -5.92 -9.24 -12.26
C LEU A 24 -5.67 -10.73 -12.07
N VAL A 25 -4.41 -11.21 -12.12
CA VAL A 25 -4.14 -12.65 -11.97
C VAL A 25 -4.59 -13.19 -10.61
N PRO A 26 -4.29 -12.55 -9.46
CA PRO A 26 -4.81 -13.02 -8.17
C PRO A 26 -6.33 -13.07 -8.13
N ILE A 27 -7.03 -12.08 -8.69
CA ILE A 27 -8.50 -12.05 -8.75
C ILE A 27 -9.02 -13.22 -9.59
N LEU A 28 -8.46 -13.43 -10.79
CA LEU A 28 -8.87 -14.51 -11.68
C LEU A 28 -8.59 -15.89 -11.10
N VAL A 29 -7.46 -16.06 -10.40
CA VAL A 29 -7.12 -17.30 -9.70
C VAL A 29 -8.13 -17.55 -8.57
N LEU A 30 -8.43 -16.54 -7.74
CA LEU A 30 -9.41 -16.69 -6.67
C LEU A 30 -10.80 -17.03 -7.23
N LEU A 31 -11.23 -16.39 -8.32
CA LEU A 31 -12.48 -16.75 -9.01
C LEU A 31 -12.50 -18.19 -9.52
N ALA A 32 -11.40 -18.65 -10.13
CA ALA A 32 -11.28 -20.02 -10.61
C ALA A 32 -11.28 -21.06 -9.46
N LEU A 33 -10.88 -20.64 -8.25
CA LEU A 33 -10.87 -21.49 -7.06
C LEU A 33 -12.22 -21.54 -6.33
N VAL A 34 -13.16 -20.63 -6.60
CA VAL A 34 -14.49 -20.59 -5.95
C VAL A 34 -15.23 -21.95 -6.00
N PRO A 35 -15.28 -22.69 -7.12
CA PRO A 35 -15.96 -23.98 -7.16
C PRO A 35 -15.34 -25.05 -6.24
N PHE A 36 -14.06 -24.90 -5.91
CA PHE A 36 -13.29 -25.85 -5.10
C PHE A 36 -13.10 -25.40 -3.66
N SER A 37 -13.54 -24.19 -3.31
CA SER A 37 -13.46 -23.70 -1.94
C SER A 37 -14.40 -24.49 -1.03
N GLN A 38 -14.18 -24.45 0.28
CA GLN A 38 -15.12 -24.93 1.28
C GLN A 38 -15.15 -23.91 2.41
N VAL A 39 -16.34 -23.55 2.88
CA VAL A 39 -16.52 -22.71 4.06
C VAL A 39 -16.89 -23.65 5.20
N ASP A 40 -15.89 -24.27 5.80
CA ASP A 40 -16.08 -25.20 6.92
C ASP A 40 -16.04 -24.48 8.27
N GLY A 41 -16.88 -24.93 9.21
CA GLY A 41 -16.82 -24.49 10.60
C GLY A 41 -17.44 -23.12 10.89
N ILE A 42 -18.21 -22.57 9.95
CA ILE A 42 -18.99 -21.35 10.16
C ILE A 42 -20.46 -21.65 9.83
N ASP A 43 -21.30 -21.74 10.86
CA ASP A 43 -22.76 -21.68 10.68
C ASP A 43 -23.12 -20.25 10.28
N VAL A 44 -22.93 -19.89 9.01
CA VAL A 44 -23.25 -18.54 8.53
C VAL A 44 -24.76 -18.48 8.26
N PRO A 45 -25.54 -17.67 9.00
CA PRO A 45 -26.98 -17.59 8.82
C PRO A 45 -27.40 -16.82 7.56
N SER A 46 -26.47 -16.14 6.88
CA SER A 46 -26.76 -15.26 5.76
C SER A 46 -25.60 -15.17 4.74
N PRO A 47 -25.85 -14.74 3.49
CA PRO A 47 -24.83 -14.70 2.43
C PRO A 47 -23.82 -13.56 2.56
N GLU A 48 -24.16 -12.47 3.25
CA GLU A 48 -23.36 -11.25 3.31
C GLU A 48 -21.98 -11.47 3.94
N PRO A 49 -21.83 -12.17 5.07
CA PRO A 49 -20.52 -12.34 5.68
C PRO A 49 -19.55 -13.16 4.81
N VAL A 50 -20.03 -14.20 4.13
CA VAL A 50 -19.20 -14.97 3.18
C VAL A 50 -18.69 -14.07 2.07
N ALA A 51 -19.57 -13.26 1.47
CA ALA A 51 -19.18 -12.31 0.42
C ALA A 51 -18.17 -11.28 0.93
N LEU A 52 -18.40 -10.72 2.12
CA LEU A 52 -17.53 -9.70 2.71
C LEU A 52 -16.15 -10.25 3.04
N ILE A 53 -16.06 -11.43 3.66
CA ILE A 53 -14.78 -12.06 4.01
C ILE A 53 -13.97 -12.35 2.75
N ALA A 54 -14.58 -13.04 1.78
CA ALA A 54 -13.91 -13.38 0.52
C ALA A 54 -13.49 -12.12 -0.26
N GLY A 55 -14.36 -11.10 -0.25
CA GLY A 55 -14.05 -9.80 -0.83
C GLY A 55 -12.86 -9.12 -0.17
N LEU A 56 -12.88 -8.96 1.16
CA LEU A 56 -11.81 -8.33 1.93
C LEU A 56 -10.47 -9.06 1.79
N LEU A 57 -10.47 -10.40 1.81
CA LEU A 57 -9.26 -11.19 1.58
C LEU A 57 -8.70 -10.97 0.16
N THR A 58 -9.58 -10.83 -0.84
CA THR A 58 -9.18 -10.50 -2.21
C THR A 58 -8.51 -9.12 -2.27
N VAL A 59 -9.13 -8.10 -1.64
CA VAL A 59 -8.54 -6.75 -1.56
C VAL A 59 -7.19 -6.79 -0.86
N ALA A 60 -7.11 -7.46 0.29
CA ALA A 60 -5.90 -7.56 1.09
C ALA A 60 -4.76 -8.25 0.33
N LEU A 61 -5.04 -9.33 -0.41
CA LEU A 61 -4.06 -10.01 -1.24
C LEU A 61 -3.52 -9.10 -2.34
N VAL A 62 -4.42 -8.50 -3.14
CA VAL A 62 -4.05 -7.61 -4.26
C VAL A 62 -3.23 -6.43 -3.75
N LEU A 63 -3.68 -5.80 -2.66
CA LEU A 63 -3.01 -4.66 -2.06
C LEU A 63 -1.63 -5.04 -1.50
N THR A 64 -1.51 -6.16 -0.80
CA THR A 64 -0.23 -6.65 -0.26
C THR A 64 0.78 -6.89 -1.38
N LEU A 65 0.35 -7.56 -2.46
CA LEU A 65 1.20 -7.79 -3.64
C LEU A 65 1.59 -6.47 -4.32
N ALA A 66 0.64 -5.55 -4.50
CA ALA A 66 0.89 -4.23 -5.07
C ALA A 66 1.90 -3.43 -4.25
N MET A 67 1.75 -3.40 -2.92
CA MET A 67 2.67 -2.71 -2.02
C MET A 67 4.07 -3.34 -2.01
N ALA A 68 4.16 -4.67 -1.96
CA ALA A 68 5.44 -5.38 -2.00
C ALA A 68 6.21 -5.11 -3.30
N VAL A 69 5.52 -5.23 -4.45
CA VAL A 69 6.12 -4.95 -5.76
C VAL A 69 6.48 -3.48 -5.90
N SER A 70 5.65 -2.56 -5.41
CA SER A 70 5.93 -1.12 -5.46
C SER A 70 7.16 -0.76 -4.62
N GLY A 71 7.27 -1.30 -3.40
CA GLY A 71 8.45 -1.14 -2.56
C GLY A 71 9.72 -1.65 -3.24
N TYR A 72 9.66 -2.84 -3.86
CA TYR A 72 10.78 -3.39 -4.62
C TYR A 72 11.17 -2.49 -5.80
N GLN A 73 10.20 -2.03 -6.59
CA GLN A 73 10.45 -1.19 -7.76
C GLN A 73 11.07 0.16 -7.37
N LEU A 74 10.55 0.81 -6.32
CA LEU A 74 11.09 2.09 -5.83
C LEU A 74 12.59 2.01 -5.50
N LEU A 75 13.04 0.93 -4.84
CA LEU A 75 14.45 0.73 -4.51
C LEU A 75 15.35 0.63 -5.76
N GLY A 76 14.80 0.13 -6.88
CA GLY A 76 15.50 0.02 -8.16
C GLY A 76 15.55 1.32 -8.98
N LEU A 77 14.70 2.31 -8.69
CA LEU A 77 14.56 3.51 -9.53
C LEU A 77 15.79 4.43 -9.50
N ALA A 78 16.51 4.46 -8.38
CA ALA A 78 17.57 5.45 -8.13
C ALA A 78 18.64 5.51 -9.23
N ARG A 79 18.90 4.40 -9.92
CA ARG A 79 19.91 4.31 -10.99
C ARG A 79 19.38 3.67 -12.27
N ARG A 80 18.06 3.48 -12.40
CA ARG A 80 17.44 2.83 -13.56
C ARG A 80 17.91 3.44 -14.88
N ASP A 81 17.76 4.75 -15.00
CA ASP A 81 18.08 5.46 -16.25
C ASP A 81 19.60 5.48 -16.55
N GLN A 82 20.45 5.31 -15.54
CA GLN A 82 21.90 5.16 -15.73
C GLN A 82 22.24 3.76 -16.22
N GLN A 83 21.55 2.74 -15.71
CA GLN A 83 21.79 1.34 -16.04
C GLN A 83 21.36 0.99 -17.47
N ASP A 84 20.25 1.56 -17.95
CA ASP A 84 19.77 1.36 -19.32
C ASP A 84 20.36 2.38 -20.32
N ARG A 85 21.28 3.25 -19.87
CA ARG A 85 21.87 4.38 -20.61
C ARG A 85 20.85 5.35 -21.21
N SER A 86 19.57 5.25 -20.84
CA SER A 86 18.54 6.16 -21.32
C SER A 86 18.72 7.58 -20.75
N ILE A 87 19.53 7.74 -19.70
CA ILE A 87 19.81 9.04 -19.09
C ILE A 87 20.37 10.07 -20.09
N GLU A 88 21.19 9.67 -21.08
CA GLU A 88 21.74 10.53 -22.12
C GLU A 88 20.63 11.10 -23.03
N PHE A 89 19.65 10.25 -23.37
CA PHE A 89 18.47 10.68 -24.13
C PHE A 89 17.59 11.62 -23.30
N TRP A 90 17.30 11.26 -22.05
CA TRP A 90 16.41 12.07 -21.19
C TRP A 90 17.02 13.41 -20.79
N SER A 91 18.35 13.52 -20.72
CA SER A 91 19.02 14.80 -20.48
C SER A 91 19.09 15.70 -21.71
N SER A 92 19.02 15.13 -22.92
CA SER A 92 18.96 15.90 -24.17
C SER A 92 17.61 16.63 -24.36
N LEU A 93 16.54 16.15 -23.72
CA LEU A 93 15.22 16.76 -23.81
C LEU A 93 15.09 17.98 -22.89
N PRO A 94 14.33 19.02 -23.28
CA PRO A 94 14.03 20.14 -22.41
C PRO A 94 13.17 19.66 -21.24
N GLY A 95 13.81 19.42 -20.09
CA GLY A 95 13.17 18.82 -18.94
C GLY A 95 13.96 18.90 -17.65
N SER A 96 13.26 18.82 -16.51
CA SER A 96 13.89 18.83 -15.20
C SER A 96 14.25 17.40 -14.75
N HIS A 97 15.46 17.22 -14.22
CA HIS A 97 15.86 15.95 -13.58
C HIS A 97 14.93 15.56 -12.42
N ALA A 98 14.33 16.56 -11.76
CA ALA A 98 13.30 16.34 -10.75
C ALA A 98 12.06 15.66 -11.36
N ALA A 99 11.60 16.07 -12.54
CA ALA A 99 10.48 15.39 -13.21
C ALA A 99 10.84 13.96 -13.61
N SER A 100 12.05 13.72 -14.15
CA SER A 100 12.53 12.39 -14.54
C SER A 100 12.60 11.39 -13.37
N LEU A 101 12.86 11.87 -12.15
CA LEU A 101 12.87 11.03 -10.95
C LEU A 101 11.51 10.98 -10.25
N GLY A 102 10.81 12.11 -10.19
CA GLY A 102 9.54 12.24 -9.48
C GLY A 102 8.42 11.45 -10.16
N ALA A 103 8.34 11.45 -11.49
CA ALA A 103 7.31 10.72 -12.23
C ALA A 103 7.30 9.22 -11.92
N PRO A 104 8.41 8.47 -12.02
CA PRO A 104 8.42 7.05 -11.63
C PRO A 104 8.16 6.85 -10.14
N ILE A 105 8.66 7.72 -9.25
CA ILE A 105 8.37 7.61 -7.81
C ILE A 105 6.86 7.73 -7.55
N VAL A 106 6.18 8.68 -8.19
CA VAL A 106 4.72 8.86 -8.06
C VAL A 106 3.97 7.69 -8.72
N ALA A 107 4.41 7.24 -9.89
CA ALA A 107 3.77 6.15 -10.61
C ALA A 107 3.80 4.84 -9.82
N HIS A 108 4.99 4.43 -9.34
CA HIS A 108 5.18 3.19 -8.60
C HIS A 108 4.78 3.31 -7.12
N GLY A 109 5.08 4.45 -6.49
CA GLY A 109 4.87 4.62 -5.06
C GLY A 109 3.46 5.04 -4.64
N VAL A 110 2.65 5.58 -5.56
CA VAL A 110 1.31 6.11 -5.22
C VAL A 110 0.26 5.63 -6.21
N LEU A 111 0.42 5.93 -7.49
CA LEU A 111 -0.64 5.70 -8.48
C LEU A 111 -0.93 4.21 -8.68
N MET A 112 0.11 3.38 -8.82
CA MET A 112 -0.08 1.93 -9.01
C MET A 112 -0.77 1.28 -7.81
N PRO A 113 -0.33 1.46 -6.55
CA PRO A 113 -1.06 0.96 -5.38
C PRO A 113 -2.49 1.49 -5.26
N ALA A 114 -2.73 2.77 -5.58
CA ALA A 114 -4.07 3.35 -5.53
C ALA A 114 -5.01 2.71 -6.56
N VAL A 115 -4.54 2.47 -7.78
CA VAL A 115 -5.29 1.73 -8.81
C VAL A 115 -5.50 0.27 -8.39
N ALA A 116 -4.51 -0.35 -7.76
CA ALA A 116 -4.62 -1.72 -7.24
C ALA A 116 -5.69 -1.83 -6.14
N VAL A 117 -5.87 -0.81 -5.29
CA VAL A 117 -7.00 -0.75 -4.36
C VAL A 117 -8.33 -0.77 -5.11
N LEU A 118 -8.52 0.12 -6.09
CA LEU A 118 -9.79 0.22 -6.80
C LEU A 118 -10.16 -1.07 -7.55
N LEU A 119 -9.18 -1.66 -8.25
CA LEU A 119 -9.37 -2.92 -8.96
C LEU A 119 -9.46 -4.11 -8.00
N GLY A 120 -8.73 -4.10 -6.89
CA GLY A 120 -8.83 -5.11 -5.84
C GLY A 120 -10.19 -5.11 -5.18
N VAL A 121 -10.75 -3.94 -4.88
CA VAL A 121 -12.12 -3.79 -4.36
C VAL A 121 -13.15 -4.27 -5.38
N ALA A 122 -13.05 -3.85 -6.64
CA ALA A 122 -13.92 -4.34 -7.69
C ALA A 122 -13.84 -5.88 -7.84
N GLY A 123 -12.63 -6.44 -7.83
CA GLY A 123 -12.40 -7.88 -7.84
C GLY A 123 -12.97 -8.58 -6.60
N GLY A 124 -12.83 -7.96 -5.42
CA GLY A 124 -13.37 -8.45 -4.17
C GLY A 124 -14.90 -8.52 -4.17
N VAL A 125 -15.59 -7.54 -4.76
CA VAL A 125 -17.05 -7.61 -4.94
C VAL A 125 -17.42 -8.79 -5.83
N VAL A 126 -16.69 -9.02 -6.93
CA VAL A 126 -16.96 -10.13 -7.86
C VAL A 126 -16.68 -11.49 -7.21
N VAL A 127 -15.52 -11.65 -6.56
CA VAL A 127 -15.14 -12.88 -5.83
C VAL A 127 -16.09 -13.15 -4.67
N GLY A 128 -16.42 -12.13 -3.88
CA GLY A 128 -17.36 -12.22 -2.77
C GLY A 128 -18.75 -12.65 -3.23
N SER A 129 -19.26 -12.05 -4.30
CA SER A 129 -20.56 -12.43 -4.89
C SER A 129 -20.53 -13.86 -5.43
N ALA A 130 -19.44 -14.27 -6.08
CA ALA A 130 -19.28 -15.65 -6.57
C ALA A 130 -19.26 -16.66 -5.42
N MET A 131 -18.59 -16.35 -4.31
CA MET A 131 -18.58 -17.17 -3.11
C MET A 131 -19.97 -17.27 -2.47
N ALA A 132 -20.68 -16.15 -2.31
CA ALA A 132 -22.05 -16.16 -1.77
C ALA A 132 -23.02 -16.95 -2.67
N PHE A 133 -22.91 -16.81 -3.99
CA PHE A 133 -23.67 -17.61 -4.94
C PHE A 133 -23.36 -19.10 -4.81
N LYS A 134 -22.09 -19.46 -4.63
CA LYS A 134 -21.66 -20.85 -4.51
C LYS A 134 -22.15 -21.50 -3.21
N GLU A 135 -22.19 -20.78 -2.10
CA GLU A 135 -22.66 -21.32 -0.81
C GLU A 135 -24.19 -21.32 -0.66
N PHE A 136 -24.88 -20.31 -1.18
CA PHE A 136 -26.32 -20.09 -0.89
C PHE A 136 -27.21 -20.06 -2.15
N GLY A 137 -26.64 -20.26 -3.33
CA GLY A 137 -27.35 -20.26 -4.60
C GLY A 137 -27.78 -18.87 -5.08
N LEU A 138 -28.65 -18.85 -6.09
CA LEU A 138 -29.10 -17.62 -6.74
C LEU A 138 -29.95 -16.72 -5.83
N SER A 139 -30.72 -17.31 -4.91
CA SER A 139 -31.57 -16.59 -3.97
C SER A 139 -30.78 -15.65 -3.06
N ALA A 140 -29.54 -16.01 -2.72
CA ALA A 140 -28.68 -15.14 -1.92
C ALA A 140 -28.37 -13.82 -2.63
N LEU A 141 -28.08 -13.85 -3.93
CA LEU A 141 -27.84 -12.64 -4.70
C LEU A 141 -29.06 -11.71 -4.75
N GLN A 142 -30.28 -12.27 -4.70
CA GLN A 142 -31.52 -11.50 -4.68
C GLN A 142 -31.83 -10.89 -3.31
N GLN A 143 -31.49 -11.61 -2.23
CA GLN A 143 -31.72 -11.18 -0.85
C GLN A 143 -30.66 -10.20 -0.35
N THR A 144 -29.50 -10.18 -1.02
CA THR A 144 -28.39 -9.30 -0.69
C THR A 144 -28.79 -7.83 -0.77
N GLN A 145 -28.48 -7.06 0.28
CA GLN A 145 -28.70 -5.61 0.30
C GLN A 145 -27.63 -4.86 -0.52
N TRP A 146 -27.77 -4.88 -1.86
CA TRP A 146 -26.81 -4.28 -2.80
C TRP A 146 -26.50 -2.80 -2.53
N ALA A 147 -27.49 -2.02 -2.08
CA ALA A 147 -27.28 -0.62 -1.75
C ALA A 147 -26.32 -0.45 -0.57
N ALA A 148 -26.48 -1.26 0.48
CA ALA A 148 -25.60 -1.26 1.65
C ALA A 148 -24.20 -1.74 1.27
N LEU A 149 -24.09 -2.81 0.47
CA LEU A 149 -22.80 -3.27 -0.06
C LEU A 149 -22.11 -2.22 -0.91
N PHE A 150 -22.83 -1.52 -1.78
CA PHE A 150 -22.27 -0.46 -2.60
C PHE A 150 -21.73 0.69 -1.74
N GLN A 151 -22.50 1.14 -0.75
CA GLN A 151 -22.06 2.19 0.18
C GLN A 151 -20.83 1.75 0.99
N ALA A 152 -20.82 0.52 1.49
CA ALA A 152 -19.67 -0.09 2.16
C ALA A 152 -18.42 -0.09 1.28
N THR A 153 -18.56 -0.59 0.06
CA THR A 153 -17.51 -0.68 -0.94
C THR A 153 -16.95 0.70 -1.29
N LEU A 154 -17.80 1.71 -1.41
CA LEU A 154 -17.40 3.09 -1.69
C LEU A 154 -16.56 3.68 -0.56
N TRP A 155 -17.03 3.60 0.69
CA TRP A 155 -16.28 4.12 1.84
C TRP A 155 -14.98 3.37 2.08
N LEU A 156 -14.98 2.05 1.93
CA LEU A 156 -13.77 1.22 1.96
C LEU A 156 -12.77 1.68 0.89
N SER A 157 -13.22 1.87 -0.35
CA SER A 157 -12.36 2.30 -1.45
C SER A 157 -11.72 3.66 -1.16
N LEU A 158 -12.52 4.65 -0.74
CA LEU A 158 -12.04 5.98 -0.40
C LEU A 158 -11.02 5.91 0.76
N ARG A 159 -11.35 5.16 1.81
CA ARG A 159 -10.48 5.00 2.98
C ARG A 159 -9.16 4.35 2.63
N LEU A 160 -9.16 3.31 1.79
CA LEU A 160 -7.94 2.63 1.36
C LEU A 160 -7.12 3.47 0.40
N VAL A 161 -7.72 4.21 -0.54
CA VAL A 161 -6.98 5.10 -1.44
C VAL A 161 -6.30 6.23 -0.66
N VAL A 162 -7.01 6.85 0.29
CA VAL A 162 -6.40 7.85 1.18
C VAL A 162 -5.31 7.20 2.06
N GLY A 163 -5.57 5.99 2.56
CA GLY A 163 -4.60 5.21 3.33
C GLY A 163 -3.32 4.92 2.56
N VAL A 164 -3.41 4.50 1.30
CA VAL A 164 -2.27 4.32 0.39
C VAL A 164 -1.46 5.61 0.28
N VAL A 165 -2.11 6.72 -0.05
CA VAL A 165 -1.42 8.01 -0.24
C VAL A 165 -0.69 8.42 1.03
N LEU A 166 -1.36 8.35 2.18
CA LEU A 166 -0.76 8.71 3.46
C LEU A 166 0.35 7.75 3.87
N ALA A 167 0.18 6.43 3.69
CA ALA A 167 1.21 5.44 3.93
C ALA A 167 2.44 5.70 3.07
N SER A 168 2.25 6.04 1.79
CA SER A 168 3.34 6.41 0.88
C SER A 168 4.07 7.67 1.33
N LEU A 169 3.37 8.65 1.88
CA LEU A 169 3.98 9.87 2.45
C LEU A 169 4.72 9.58 3.76
N TRP A 170 4.16 8.73 4.63
CA TRP A 170 4.82 8.29 5.86
C TRP A 170 6.07 7.46 5.58
N ILE A 171 6.08 6.60 4.57
CA ILE A 171 7.26 5.79 4.24
C ILE A 171 8.28 6.55 3.38
N ALA A 172 7.88 7.66 2.72
CA ALA A 172 8.72 8.45 1.83
C ALA A 172 10.12 8.81 2.39
N PRO A 173 10.30 9.30 3.63
CA PRO A 173 11.65 9.58 4.16
C PRO A 173 12.56 8.37 4.14
N ILE A 174 12.04 7.20 4.52
CA ILE A 174 12.81 5.95 4.57
C ILE A 174 13.11 5.48 3.15
N ALA A 175 12.09 5.42 2.29
CA ALA A 175 12.23 4.98 0.90
C ALA A 175 13.22 5.87 0.12
N LEU A 176 13.10 7.19 0.23
CA LEU A 176 13.98 8.13 -0.45
C LEU A 176 15.38 8.17 0.15
N ALA A 177 15.56 7.95 1.45
CA ALA A 177 16.89 7.78 2.04
C ALA A 177 17.60 6.53 1.49
N LEU A 178 16.90 5.41 1.36
CA LEU A 178 17.43 4.18 0.75
C LEU A 178 17.77 4.36 -0.73
N MET A 179 16.89 5.04 -1.48
CA MET A 179 17.14 5.39 -2.88
C MET A 179 18.35 6.32 -3.00
N ALA A 180 18.44 7.37 -2.18
CA ALA A 180 19.57 8.29 -2.16
C ALA A 180 20.86 7.55 -1.84
N ALA A 181 20.89 6.75 -0.78
CA ALA A 181 22.07 5.92 -0.46
C ALA A 181 22.46 5.04 -1.65
N SER A 182 21.51 4.40 -2.33
CA SER A 182 21.77 3.56 -3.51
C SER A 182 22.26 4.35 -4.73
N ALA A 183 21.87 5.60 -4.88
CA ALA A 183 22.38 6.49 -5.94
C ALA A 183 23.85 6.84 -5.69
N TRP A 184 24.22 7.16 -4.45
CA TRP A 184 25.57 7.63 -4.09
C TRP A 184 26.57 6.50 -3.85
N LEU A 185 26.14 5.41 -3.21
CA LEU A 185 26.98 4.26 -2.83
C LEU A 185 26.76 3.03 -3.73
N ARG A 186 26.16 3.22 -4.91
CA ARG A 186 25.91 2.18 -5.91
C ARG A 186 25.07 1.02 -5.36
N ARG A 187 25.40 -0.23 -5.71
CA ARG A 187 24.57 -1.42 -5.41
C ARG A 187 24.48 -1.75 -3.92
N TRP A 188 25.40 -1.22 -3.12
CA TRP A 188 25.50 -1.50 -1.69
C TRP A 188 24.87 -0.41 -0.82
N GLY A 189 24.41 0.70 -1.41
CA GLY A 189 23.95 1.85 -0.62
C GLY A 189 22.78 1.55 0.30
N ALA A 190 21.67 1.02 -0.22
CA ALA A 190 20.54 0.62 0.62
C ALA A 190 20.91 -0.44 1.67
N PRO A 191 21.58 -1.57 1.32
CA PRO A 191 22.02 -2.55 2.31
C PRO A 191 22.91 -1.95 3.41
N LEU A 192 23.89 -1.13 3.04
CA LEU A 192 24.79 -0.50 4.01
C LEU A 192 24.07 0.49 4.92
N LEU A 193 23.10 1.25 4.41
CA LEU A 193 22.30 2.13 5.25
C LEU A 193 21.48 1.34 6.27
N VAL A 194 20.81 0.26 5.85
CA VAL A 194 20.02 -0.60 6.75
C VAL A 194 20.91 -1.25 7.81
N ILE A 195 22.03 -1.84 7.39
CA ILE A 195 22.98 -2.48 8.32
C ILE A 195 23.59 -1.45 9.26
N GLY A 196 23.98 -0.28 8.76
CA GLY A 196 24.58 0.79 9.55
C GLY A 196 23.64 1.33 10.62
N VAL A 197 22.39 1.64 10.25
CA VAL A 197 21.35 2.07 11.20
C VAL A 197 21.05 0.96 12.21
N GLY A 198 20.87 -0.28 11.75
CA GLY A 198 20.60 -1.42 12.64
C GLY A 198 21.74 -1.70 13.64
N ALA A 199 22.99 -1.67 13.17
CA ALA A 199 24.17 -1.84 14.00
C ALA A 199 24.31 -0.69 15.00
N PHE A 200 24.11 0.56 14.57
CA PHE A 200 24.13 1.73 15.45
C PHE A 200 23.11 1.60 16.58
N LEU A 201 21.85 1.27 16.26
CA LEU A 201 20.79 1.08 17.26
C LEU A 201 21.07 -0.07 18.23
N LYS A 202 21.77 -1.11 17.78
CA LYS A 202 22.11 -2.28 18.61
C LYS A 202 23.31 -2.00 19.53
N ILE A 203 24.37 -1.39 18.99
CA ILE A 203 25.62 -1.12 19.72
C ILE A 203 25.40 0.00 20.75
N TYR A 204 24.71 1.07 20.36
CA TYR A 204 24.50 2.26 21.19
C TYR A 204 23.12 2.27 21.87
N LYS A 205 22.50 1.11 22.11
CA LYS A 205 21.11 0.99 22.59
C LYS A 205 20.77 1.82 23.85
N ASP A 206 21.76 2.09 24.70
CA ASP A 206 21.62 2.81 25.96
C ASP A 206 21.91 4.32 25.82
N GLU A 207 22.44 4.76 24.67
CA GLU A 207 22.71 6.16 24.39
C GLU A 207 21.44 6.93 24.02
N PRO A 208 21.28 8.20 24.46
CA PRO A 208 20.07 8.99 24.22
C PRO A 208 19.80 9.21 22.72
N ILE A 209 20.86 9.33 21.92
CA ILE A 209 20.75 9.53 20.47
C ILE A 209 20.15 8.29 19.79
N ALA A 210 20.58 7.08 20.17
CA ALA A 210 20.06 5.85 19.59
C ALA A 210 18.62 5.58 20.02
N GLN A 211 18.27 5.88 21.28
CA GLN A 211 16.90 5.78 21.77
C GLN A 211 15.97 6.75 21.03
N THR A 212 16.42 7.99 20.81
CA THR A 212 15.68 9.00 20.04
C THR A 212 15.47 8.53 18.60
N LEU A 213 16.53 8.04 17.93
CA LEU A 213 16.43 7.52 16.57
C LEU A 213 15.48 6.31 16.49
N LYS A 214 15.57 5.38 17.44
CA LYS A 214 14.66 4.22 17.53
C LYS A 214 13.22 4.68 17.69
N GLN A 215 12.95 5.65 18.56
CA GLN A 215 11.62 6.19 18.76
C GLN A 215 11.10 6.89 17.50
N LEU A 216 11.93 7.68 16.81
CA LEU A 216 11.58 8.30 15.54
C LEU A 216 11.21 7.25 14.50
N LEU A 217 12.03 6.21 14.30
CA LEU A 217 11.72 5.13 13.36
C LEU A 217 10.44 4.39 13.74
N LYS A 218 10.22 4.13 15.03
CA LYS A 218 9.01 3.50 15.54
C LYS A 218 7.77 4.34 15.21
N THR A 219 7.75 5.62 15.59
CA THR A 219 6.65 6.53 15.30
C THR A 219 6.42 6.66 13.78
N GLN A 220 7.48 6.63 12.97
CA GLN A 220 7.35 6.66 11.50
C GLN A 220 6.59 5.44 11.00
N MET A 221 6.92 4.25 11.49
CA MET A 221 6.25 3.00 11.14
C MET A 221 4.83 2.92 11.70
N GLU A 222 4.58 3.45 12.89
CA GLU A 222 3.23 3.61 13.45
C GLU A 222 2.37 4.55 12.59
N GLY A 223 2.96 5.60 12.04
CA GLY A 223 2.33 6.47 11.03
C GLY A 223 1.90 5.69 9.78
N VAL A 224 2.79 4.83 9.24
CA VAL A 224 2.42 3.94 8.11
C VAL A 224 1.29 2.99 8.53
N ALA A 225 1.39 2.34 9.69
CA ALA A 225 0.38 1.40 10.16
C ALA A 225 -0.99 2.07 10.36
N SER A 226 -1.02 3.26 10.98
CA SER A 226 -2.24 4.04 11.22
C SER A 226 -2.92 4.48 9.93
N ALA A 227 -2.16 4.69 8.85
CA ALA A 227 -2.71 4.94 7.53
C ALA A 227 -3.53 3.75 6.98
N TRP A 228 -3.23 2.52 7.39
CA TRP A 228 -3.94 1.30 6.98
C TRP A 228 -5.03 0.89 7.96
N VAL A 229 -4.65 0.78 9.23
CA VAL A 229 -5.45 0.21 10.32
C VAL A 229 -5.46 1.21 11.45
N GLN A 230 -6.65 1.67 11.85
CA GLN A 230 -6.73 2.59 12.96
C GLN A 230 -6.66 1.87 14.31
N SER A 231 -5.98 2.48 15.28
CA SER A 231 -6.05 2.15 16.70
C SER A 231 -7.39 2.63 17.26
N GLY A 232 -8.30 1.70 17.59
CA GLY A 232 -9.66 1.97 18.06
C GLY A 232 -10.69 1.03 17.46
N THR A 233 -10.48 0.61 16.21
CA THR A 233 -11.09 -0.61 15.68
C THR A 233 -10.40 -1.80 16.32
N ARG A 234 -11.10 -2.56 17.17
CA ARG A 234 -10.72 -3.94 17.50
C ARG A 234 -10.79 -4.77 16.20
N LEU A 235 -9.80 -4.59 15.31
CA LEU A 235 -9.47 -5.56 14.25
C LEU A 235 -8.77 -6.79 14.85
N ILE A 236 -8.46 -6.73 16.15
CA ILE A 236 -8.09 -7.87 16.98
C ILE A 236 -9.40 -8.49 17.42
N VAL A 237 -9.85 -9.52 16.69
CA VAL A 237 -10.83 -10.46 17.22
C VAL A 237 -10.12 -11.13 18.41
N GLU A 238 -10.61 -10.88 19.61
CA GLU A 238 -10.09 -11.59 20.79
C GLU A 238 -10.34 -13.08 20.53
N SER A 239 -9.26 -13.84 20.45
CA SER A 239 -9.38 -15.29 20.46
C SER A 239 -9.89 -15.65 21.84
N ASN A 240 -10.99 -16.38 21.91
CA ASN A 240 -11.41 -17.03 23.15
C ASN A 240 -10.21 -17.87 23.67
N GLY A 241 -10.16 -18.14 24.98
CA GLY A 241 -9.03 -18.82 25.63
C GLY A 241 -8.60 -20.17 25.01
N ASP A 242 -9.42 -20.71 24.11
CA ASP A 242 -9.21 -21.93 23.33
C ASP A 242 -8.63 -21.71 21.92
N GLY A 243 -8.19 -20.50 21.55
CA GLY A 243 -7.60 -20.25 20.22
C GLY A 243 -8.61 -20.04 19.08
N ARG A 244 -9.92 -19.98 19.37
CA ARG A 244 -10.99 -19.80 18.38
C ARG A 244 -11.42 -18.34 18.30
N LEU A 245 -11.55 -17.84 17.08
CA LEU A 245 -12.09 -16.51 16.79
C LEU A 245 -13.55 -16.44 17.26
N ASP A 246 -13.90 -15.41 18.03
CA ASP A 246 -15.30 -15.11 18.30
C ASP A 246 -15.96 -14.64 17.00
N MET A 247 -16.80 -15.51 16.44
CA MET A 247 -17.47 -15.26 15.17
C MET A 247 -18.49 -14.15 15.26
N GLN A 248 -19.09 -13.92 16.43
CA GLN A 248 -20.09 -12.87 16.62
C GLN A 248 -19.42 -11.50 16.65
N ASP A 249 -18.33 -11.35 17.40
CA ASP A 249 -17.50 -10.15 17.38
C ASP A 249 -16.94 -9.87 15.98
N PHE A 250 -16.53 -10.92 15.27
CA PHE A 250 -16.04 -10.82 13.89
C PHE A 250 -17.13 -10.36 12.91
N PHE A 251 -18.35 -10.88 13.02
CA PHE A 251 -19.48 -10.43 12.20
C PHE A 251 -19.89 -9.00 12.53
N ASP A 252 -19.99 -8.65 13.81
CA ASP A 252 -20.29 -7.28 14.24
C ASP A 252 -19.25 -6.28 13.72
N MET A 253 -17.98 -6.67 13.74
CA MET A 253 -16.89 -5.91 13.14
C MET A 253 -17.06 -5.77 11.62
N LEU A 254 -17.39 -6.85 10.90
CA LEU A 254 -17.62 -6.83 9.44
C LEU A 254 -18.80 -5.94 9.05
N PHE A 255 -19.91 -5.99 9.80
CA PHE A 255 -21.09 -5.19 9.53
C PHE A 255 -20.90 -3.70 9.86
N ARG A 256 -20.11 -3.37 10.89
CA ARG A 256 -19.78 -1.98 11.23
C ARG A 256 -18.62 -1.40 10.43
N PHE A 257 -17.93 -2.25 9.66
CA PHE A 257 -16.80 -1.84 8.84
C PHE A 257 -17.07 -0.64 7.92
N PRO A 258 -18.23 -0.52 7.24
CA PRO A 258 -18.56 0.65 6.42
C PRO A 258 -18.52 1.96 7.21
N ASP A 259 -19.08 1.95 8.42
CA ASP A 259 -19.11 3.11 9.30
C ASP A 259 -17.71 3.40 9.83
N PHE A 260 -16.93 2.38 10.18
CA PHE A 260 -15.52 2.56 10.54
C PHE A 260 -14.67 3.14 9.41
N ALA A 261 -14.90 2.74 8.16
CA ALA A 261 -14.18 3.27 7.01
C ALA A 261 -14.51 4.76 6.79
N ARG A 262 -15.77 5.15 7.01
CA ARG A 262 -16.23 6.54 6.93
C ARG A 262 -15.70 7.39 8.09
N ASP A 263 -15.92 6.95 9.32
CA ASP A 263 -15.62 7.70 10.54
C ASP A 263 -14.12 7.73 10.84
N GLY A 264 -13.37 6.74 10.38
CA GLY A 264 -11.92 6.69 10.49
C GLY A 264 -11.19 7.63 9.52
N LEU A 265 -11.86 8.11 8.46
CA LEU A 265 -11.23 8.95 7.44
C LEU A 265 -10.71 10.29 8.01
N PRO A 266 -11.52 11.10 8.75
CA PRO A 266 -11.02 12.30 9.42
C PRO A 266 -9.89 12.02 10.41
N GLN A 267 -9.96 10.88 11.09
CA GLN A 267 -9.02 10.50 12.15
C GLN A 267 -7.63 10.20 11.57
N VAL A 268 -7.58 9.53 10.42
CA VAL A 268 -6.33 9.22 9.72
C VAL A 268 -5.72 10.48 9.07
N LEU A 269 -6.56 11.39 8.59
CA LEU A 269 -6.10 12.72 8.16
C LEU A 269 -5.53 13.52 9.33
N HIS A 270 -6.15 13.44 10.51
CA HIS A 270 -5.66 14.09 11.72
C HIS A 270 -4.32 13.47 12.19
N ALA A 271 -4.14 12.15 12.06
CA ALA A 271 -2.86 11.50 12.35
C ALA A 271 -1.70 12.06 11.51
N ALA A 272 -1.98 12.47 10.26
CA ALA A 272 -0.99 13.13 9.40
C ALA A 272 -0.63 14.56 9.86
N LEU A 273 -1.36 15.16 10.81
CA LEU A 273 -1.01 16.45 11.40
C LEU A 273 0.08 16.34 12.49
N HIS A 274 0.51 15.13 12.82
CA HIS A 274 1.57 14.92 13.79
C HIS A 274 2.88 15.62 13.35
N PRO A 275 3.59 16.36 14.22
CA PRO A 275 4.79 17.13 13.83
C PRO A 275 5.86 16.31 13.10
N GLN A 276 6.00 15.04 13.50
CA GLN A 276 6.92 14.11 12.86
C GLN A 276 6.59 13.82 11.39
N PHE A 277 5.31 13.87 10.99
CA PHE A 277 4.92 13.72 9.59
C PHE A 277 5.61 14.77 8.72
N PHE A 278 5.52 16.05 9.13
CA PHE A 278 6.17 17.16 8.43
C PHE A 278 7.70 17.08 8.48
N GLY A 279 8.28 16.69 9.62
CA GLY A 279 9.72 16.45 9.73
C GLY A 279 10.20 15.35 8.79
N GLY A 280 9.43 14.26 8.69
CA GLY A 280 9.66 13.17 7.73
C GLY A 280 9.56 13.65 6.28
N LEU A 281 8.57 14.47 5.94
CA LEU A 281 8.44 15.06 4.60
C LEU A 281 9.59 16.02 4.25
N ALA A 282 10.08 16.80 5.22
CA ALA A 282 11.25 17.64 5.03
C ALA A 282 12.49 16.79 4.74
N LEU A 283 12.71 15.71 5.50
CA LEU A 283 13.79 14.74 5.26
C LEU A 283 13.66 14.08 3.88
N ALA A 284 12.44 13.65 3.52
CA ALA A 284 12.13 13.12 2.20
C ALA A 284 12.51 14.11 1.08
N GLY A 285 12.18 15.40 1.25
CA GLY A 285 12.56 16.47 0.33
C GLY A 285 14.07 16.61 0.17
N VAL A 286 14.83 16.56 1.28
CA VAL A 286 16.31 16.57 1.26
C VAL A 286 16.85 15.34 0.51
N CYS A 287 16.35 14.14 0.81
CA CYS A 287 16.77 12.93 0.12
C CYS A 287 16.45 12.95 -1.38
N PHE A 288 15.28 13.48 -1.76
CA PHE A 288 14.93 13.68 -3.16
C PHE A 288 15.85 14.69 -3.85
N TRP A 289 16.17 15.79 -3.18
CA TRP A 289 17.15 16.76 -3.68
C TRP A 289 18.54 16.12 -3.88
N LEU A 290 18.99 15.26 -2.96
CA LEU A 290 20.25 14.50 -3.11
C LEU A 290 20.22 13.54 -4.32
N LEU A 291 19.08 12.94 -4.63
CA LEU A 291 18.90 12.12 -5.85
C LEU A 291 19.04 12.98 -7.11
N VAL A 292 18.38 14.14 -7.14
CA VAL A 292 18.48 15.09 -8.26
C VAL A 292 19.92 15.57 -8.44
N LEU A 293 20.62 15.89 -7.35
CA LEU A 293 22.01 16.33 -7.38
C LEU A 293 22.94 15.23 -7.91
N GLN A 294 22.78 14.00 -7.44
CA GLN A 294 23.57 12.86 -7.94
C GLN A 294 23.34 12.63 -9.43
N ARG A 295 22.08 12.73 -9.88
CA ARG A 295 21.73 12.56 -11.29
C ARG A 295 22.41 13.61 -12.16
N LYS A 296 22.42 14.87 -11.74
CA LYS A 296 23.12 15.97 -12.43
C LYS A 296 24.63 15.74 -12.56
N ARG A 297 25.26 15.17 -11.53
CA ARG A 297 26.72 14.89 -11.51
C ARG A 297 27.12 13.68 -12.35
N SER A 298 26.16 12.83 -12.70
CA SER A 298 26.41 11.58 -13.43
C SER A 298 26.20 11.70 -14.94
N LEU A 299 25.88 12.90 -15.41
CA LEU A 299 25.87 13.31 -16.82
C LEU A 299 27.22 13.91 -17.18
#